data_AF-A0A821CL46-F1
#
_entry.id   AF-A0A821CL46-F1
#
_cell.length_a   1.000
_cell.length_b   1.000
_cell.length_c   1.000
_cell.angle_alpha   90.00
_cell.angle_beta   90.00
_cell.angle_gamma   90.00
#
_symmetry.space_group_name_H-M   'P 1'
#
loop_
_entity.id
_entity.type
_entity.pdbx_description
1 polymer ?
#
loop_
_entity_poly.entity_id
_entity_poly.type
_entity_poly.pdbx_seq_one_letter_code
_entity_poly.pdbx_strand_id
1 'polypeptide(L)'
;MMPVTNHDKFVINAIFNPNYPLDFDGVSQADTSVSSQIEKQVIELKLLEAEGVQLAEHNYLTEAIECFTRAIAINPQQPSP
;
A
#
# COMPACT_ATOMS: atom_id res chain seq x y z
N MET A 1 -20.92 10.52 29.26
CA MET A 1 -19.94 10.32 28.17
C MET A 1 -19.49 11.69 27.70
N MET A 2 -18.20 12.02 27.81
CA MET A 2 -17.69 13.24 27.19
C MET A 2 -17.61 13.02 25.67
N PRO A 3 -18.07 13.97 24.85
CA PRO A 3 -17.94 13.86 23.40
C PRO A 3 -16.47 13.95 23.02
N VAL A 4 -16.01 13.06 22.14
CA VAL A 4 -14.64 13.09 21.62
C VAL A 4 -14.43 14.39 20.87
N THR A 5 -13.51 15.21 21.37
CA THR A 5 -13.17 16.52 20.82
C THR A 5 -12.40 16.34 19.51
N ASN A 6 -12.43 17.33 18.62
CA ASN A 6 -11.63 17.26 17.38
C ASN A 6 -10.14 17.07 17.69
N HIS A 7 -9.65 17.71 18.75
CA HIS A 7 -8.30 17.52 19.28
C HIS A 7 -7.99 16.05 19.60
N ASP A 8 -8.91 15.34 20.26
CA ASP A 8 -8.73 13.93 20.62
C ASP A 8 -8.61 13.04 19.38
N LYS A 9 -9.37 13.34 18.31
CA LYS A 9 -9.28 12.61 17.04
C LYS A 9 -7.91 12.80 16.38
N PHE A 10 -7.34 14.01 16.45
CA PHE A 10 -6.01 14.29 15.93
C PHE A 10 -4.92 13.58 16.73
N VAL A 11 -4.99 13.62 18.06
CA VAL A 11 -4.05 12.90 18.93
C VAL A 11 -4.09 11.40 18.66
N ILE A 12 -5.29 10.82 18.56
CA ILE A 12 -5.47 9.40 18.20
C ILE A 12 -4.83 9.12 16.84
N ASN A 13 -5.05 9.97 15.84
CA ASN A 13 -4.52 9.76 14.51
C ASN A 13 -2.98 9.82 14.47
N ALA A 14 -2.36 10.70 15.26
CA ALA A 14 -0.91 10.79 15.40
C ALA A 14 -0.28 9.56 16.08
N ILE A 15 -1.01 8.92 17.00
CA ILE A 15 -0.55 7.68 17.64
C ILE A 15 -0.50 6.53 16.62
N PHE A 16 -1.49 6.44 15.74
CA PHE A 16 -1.60 5.34 14.78
C PHE A 16 -0.87 5.57 13.45
N ASN A 17 -0.49 6.82 13.15
CA ASN A 17 0.22 7.18 11.92
C ASN A 17 1.54 7.89 12.25
N PRO A 18 2.68 7.17 12.28
CA PRO A 18 3.98 7.71 12.69
C PRO A 18 4.49 8.90 11.85
N ASN A 19 3.97 9.03 10.62
CA ASN A 19 4.30 10.12 9.69
C ASN A 19 3.21 11.20 9.63
N TYR A 20 2.24 11.18 10.54
CA TYR A 20 1.20 12.20 10.57
C TYR A 20 1.81 13.58 10.88
N PRO A 21 1.52 14.62 10.09
CA PRO A 21 2.07 15.94 10.34
C PRO A 21 1.61 16.45 11.71
N LEU A 22 2.56 16.81 12.56
CA LEU A 22 2.33 17.34 13.90
C LEU A 22 1.91 18.82 13.87
N ASP A 23 1.63 19.37 12.69
CA ASP A 23 1.23 20.77 12.56
C ASP A 23 -0.26 20.88 12.89
N PHE A 24 -0.55 21.46 14.06
CA PHE A 24 -1.89 21.51 14.65
C PHE A 24 -2.84 22.51 13.97
N ASP A 25 -2.34 23.29 13.02
CA ASP A 25 -3.11 24.24 12.22
C ASP A 25 -3.52 23.64 10.87
N GLY A 26 -4.42 22.65 10.96
CA GLY A 26 -5.60 22.59 10.10
C GLY A 26 -5.46 22.75 8.58
N VAL A 27 -4.42 22.23 7.92
CA VAL A 27 -4.49 21.92 6.48
C VAL A 27 -3.42 20.91 6.08
N SER A 28 -3.81 19.65 5.89
CA SER A 28 -3.21 18.83 4.85
C SER A 28 -4.29 17.97 4.20
N GLN A 29 -4.86 18.48 3.10
CA GLN A 29 -5.67 17.69 2.17
C GLN A 29 -4.82 17.10 1.03
N ALA A 30 -3.49 17.08 1.15
CA ALA A 30 -2.60 16.66 0.07
C ALA A 30 -2.25 15.16 0.06
N ASP A 31 -2.42 14.44 1.18
CA ASP A 31 -1.85 13.08 1.33
C ASP A 31 -2.80 11.92 0.98
N THR A 32 -4.12 12.15 0.87
CA THR A 32 -5.08 11.06 0.68
C THR A 32 -5.03 10.43 -0.73
N SER A 33 -4.72 11.21 -1.76
CA SER A 33 -4.70 10.73 -3.15
C SER A 33 -3.49 9.87 -3.48
N VAL A 34 -2.35 10.10 -2.82
CA VAL A 34 -1.10 9.35 -3.06
C VAL A 34 -1.13 8.01 -2.33
N SER A 35 -1.64 7.97 -1.09
CA SER A 35 -1.77 6.72 -0.31
C SER A 35 -2.65 5.68 -1.03
N SER A 36 -3.79 6.12 -1.57
CA SER A 36 -4.73 5.21 -2.24
C SER A 36 -4.21 4.62 -3.56
N GLN A 37 -3.31 5.31 -4.27
CA GLN A 37 -2.68 4.78 -5.49
C GLN A 37 -1.57 3.78 -5.17
N ILE A 38 -0.78 4.06 -4.13
CA ILE A 38 0.26 3.15 -3.63
C ILE A 38 -0.39 1.86 -3.11
N GLU A 39 -1.48 1.96 -2.34
CA GLU A 39 -2.22 0.80 -1.85
C GLU A 39 -2.73 -0.10 -2.98
N LYS A 40 -3.26 0.48 -4.06
CA LYS A 40 -3.72 -0.30 -5.23
C LYS A 40 -2.57 -1.02 -5.93
N GLN A 41 -1.45 -0.35 -6.16
CA GLN A 41 -0.27 -0.95 -6.79
C GLN A 41 0.31 -2.10 -5.93
N VAL A 42 0.32 -1.94 -4.60
CA VAL A 42 0.76 -2.99 -3.68
C VAL A 42 -0.16 -4.21 -3.71
N ILE A 43 -1.48 -4.00 -3.80
CA ILE A 43 -2.44 -5.11 -3.92
C ILE A 43 -2.27 -5.83 -5.26
N GLU A 44 -2.13 -5.09 -6.36
CA GLU A 44 -1.95 -5.64 -7.71
C GLU A 44 -0.64 -6.45 -7.82
N LEU A 45 0.46 -5.94 -7.27
CA LEU A 45 1.74 -6.64 -7.20
C LEU A 45 1.60 -8.00 -6.51
N LYS A 46 0.92 -8.04 -5.36
CA LYS A 46 0.74 -9.26 -4.56
C LYS A 46 -0.11 -10.31 -5.27
N LEU A 47 -1.08 -9.87 -6.07
CA LEU A 47 -1.91 -10.76 -6.88
C LEU A 47 -1.09 -11.39 -8.02
N LEU A 48 -0.29 -10.58 -8.72
CA LEU A 48 0.59 -11.06 -9.79
C LEU A 48 1.66 -12.03 -9.28
N GLU A 49 2.22 -11.79 -8.09
CA GLU A 49 3.15 -12.72 -7.45
C GLU A 49 2.47 -14.07 -7.14
N ALA A 50 1.29 -14.04 -6.53
CA ALA A 50 0.56 -15.27 -6.20
C ALA A 50 0.18 -16.07 -7.45
N GLU A 51 -0.27 -15.39 -8.50
CA GLU A 51 -0.59 -16.02 -9.78
C GLU A 51 0.66 -16.64 -10.44
N GLY A 52 1.78 -15.89 -10.46
CA GLY A 52 3.04 -16.36 -11.00
C GLY A 52 3.57 -17.61 -10.26
N VAL A 53 3.44 -17.65 -8.94
CA VAL A 53 3.80 -18.83 -8.13
C VAL A 53 2.93 -20.03 -8.50
N GLN A 54 1.60 -19.85 -8.57
CA GLN A 54 0.70 -20.95 -8.94
C GLN A 54 1.01 -21.50 -10.34
N LEU A 55 1.25 -20.63 -11.33
CA LEU A 55 1.62 -21.03 -12.67
C LEU A 55 2.95 -21.80 -12.70
N ALA A 56 3.94 -21.34 -11.95
CA ALA A 56 5.24 -22.01 -11.84
C ALA A 56 5.11 -23.40 -11.20
N GLU A 57 4.31 -23.54 -10.14
CA GLU A 57 4.04 -24.84 -9.50
C GLU A 57 3.38 -25.84 -10.45
N HIS A 58 2.59 -25.36 -11.41
CA HIS A 58 1.96 -26.17 -12.45
C HIS A 58 2.80 -26.31 -13.73
N ASN A 59 4.06 -25.88 -13.69
CA ASN A 59 5.02 -25.96 -14.80
C ASN A 59 4.69 -25.07 -16.02
N TYR A 60 3.77 -24.10 -15.85
CA TYR A 60 3.46 -23.05 -16.84
C TYR A 60 4.48 -21.92 -16.73
N LEU A 61 5.74 -22.22 -17.08
CA LEU A 61 6.87 -21.34 -16.82
C LEU A 61 6.81 -20.04 -17.63
N THR A 62 6.28 -20.07 -18.86
CA THR A 62 6.20 -18.88 -19.71
C THR A 62 5.23 -17.85 -19.12
N GLU A 63 4.05 -18.33 -18.71
CA GLU A 63 2.99 -17.53 -18.11
C GLU A 63 3.42 -17.01 -16.73
N ALA A 64 4.11 -17.83 -15.93
CA ALA A 64 4.69 -17.40 -14.67
C ALA A 64 5.70 -16.25 -14.85
N ILE A 65 6.60 -16.36 -15.83
CA ILE A 65 7.57 -15.31 -16.16
C ILE A 65 6.84 -14.01 -16.57
N GLU A 66 5.74 -14.12 -17.31
CA GLU A 66 4.95 -12.94 -17.69
C GLU A 66 4.34 -12.25 -16.45
N CYS A 67 3.76 -13.02 -15.52
CA CYS A 67 3.25 -12.48 -14.25
C CYS A 67 4.35 -11.75 -13.45
N PHE A 68 5.53 -12.37 -13.29
CA PHE A 68 6.64 -11.74 -12.58
C PHE A 68 7.19 -10.50 -13.30
N THR A 69 7.21 -10.52 -14.64
CA THR A 69 7.64 -9.35 -15.43
C THR A 69 6.70 -8.15 -15.20
N ARG A 70 5.39 -8.41 -15.12
CA ARG A 70 4.40 -7.37 -14.80
C ARG A 70 4.55 -6.87 -13.36
N ALA A 71 4.80 -7.75 -12.39
CA ALA A 71 5.05 -7.37 -11.01
C ALA A 71 6.29 -6.45 -10.88
N ILE A 72 7.40 -6.81 -11.55
CA ILE A 72 8.63 -6.00 -11.55
C ILE A 72 8.39 -4.62 -12.17
N ALA A 73 7.53 -4.51 -13.20
CA ALA A 73 7.19 -3.22 -13.82
C ALA A 73 6.42 -2.28 -12.87
N ILE A 74 5.66 -2.83 -11.92
CA ILE A 74 4.91 -2.06 -10.92
C ILE A 74 5.85 -1.52 -9.84
N ASN A 75 6.72 -2.37 -9.27
CA ASN A 75 7.70 -1.91 -8.29
C ASN A 75 9.06 -2.62 -8.44
N PRO A 76 9.99 -2.04 -9.22
CA PRO A 76 11.29 -2.67 -9.50
C PRO A 76 12.21 -2.79 -8.28
N GLN A 77 11.98 -1.99 -7.23
CA GLN A 77 12.87 -1.89 -6.07
C GLN A 77 12.39 -2.69 -4.87
N GLN A 78 11.22 -3.30 -4.96
CA GLN A 78 10.65 -4.07 -3.85
C GLN A 78 10.86 -5.56 -4.12
N PRO A 79 11.85 -6.21 -3.48
CA PRO A 79 11.93 -7.67 -3.51
C PRO A 79 10.70 -8.26 -2.81
N SER A 80 10.23 -9.42 -3.29
CA SER A 80 9.26 -10.23 -2.56
C SER A 80 9.80 -10.49 -1.14
N PRO A 81 8.97 -10.33 -0.09
CA PRO A 81 9.32 -10.71 1.27
C PRO A 81 9.57 -12.21 1.43
#